data_AF-A0A024WBA6-F1
#
_entry.id   AF-A0A024WBA6-F1
#
_cell.length_a   1.000
_cell.length_b   1.000
_cell.length_c   1.000
_cell.angle_alpha   90.00
_cell.angle_beta   90.00
_cell.angle_gamma   90.00
#
_symmetry.space_group_name_H-M   'P 1'
#
loop_
_entity.id
_entity.type
_entity.pdbx_description
1 polymer ?
#
loop_
_entity_poly.entity_id
_entity_poly.type
_entity_poly.pdbx_seq_one_letter_code
_entity_poly.pdbx_strand_id
1 'polypeptide(L)'
;MVPKKKKKLNENEKILMNKLNFSLCFFHALIQERTKFKNKGFNNCYEFTDMELRLANENIINFVHNKNIDINLLIYLIGKIIYGGIIIDINDQKCFNIILKKYINEIITYSNNEYKFNNYYYCPHSSNKNIFLRYIKSLQYVTDFSIFNLHPSLNILYMKNYNFKILKNLQRLESNIMINDQQQIHIFYIITILKNILPNFIDTNILNYLFLNNINCSIITFLKIEADKYNYLLTIIYNDLTNIIYFVQKKKIHSKNIIHTYNSLINLSIPKKWITYSFFSNLQIFHYATLIKVKVTHIKNYIKNFKNKIFNLGAFLSPKSLLLAIRQKFSQELKVDANKIKLKYEITKYFNEDDINDKDHYYIGGFFLEGATFDITNMIIKQSTSIQLYSPMPYIKIYFLTKNISHQKYTRRNSYDIP
;
A
#
# COMPACT_ATOMS: atom_id res chain seq x y z
N MET A 1 38.41 -8.02 39.12
CA MET A 1 36.99 -7.72 38.80
C MET A 1 36.16 -8.04 40.04
N VAL A 2 35.74 -7.00 40.78
CA VAL A 2 34.86 -7.18 41.95
C VAL A 2 33.46 -7.55 41.43
N PRO A 3 32.83 -8.64 41.92
CA PRO A 3 31.47 -8.98 41.50
C PRO A 3 30.54 -7.85 41.95
N LYS A 4 29.90 -7.17 40.98
CA LYS A 4 28.82 -6.21 41.26
C LYS A 4 27.74 -6.95 42.07
N LYS A 5 27.67 -6.69 43.38
CA LYS A 5 26.61 -7.20 44.26
C LYS A 5 25.26 -6.90 43.60
N LYS A 6 24.51 -7.94 43.20
CA LYS A 6 23.14 -7.81 42.71
C LYS A 6 22.33 -7.14 43.83
N LYS A 7 22.00 -5.84 43.68
CA LYS A 7 21.09 -5.14 44.59
C LYS A 7 19.79 -5.96 44.64
N LYS A 8 19.35 -6.36 45.84
CA LYS A 8 18.06 -7.04 46.02
C LYS A 8 16.97 -6.06 45.62
N LEU A 9 16.24 -6.37 44.54
CA LEU A 9 15.11 -5.58 44.08
C LEU A 9 13.97 -5.66 45.09
N ASN A 10 13.34 -4.52 45.39
CA ASN A 10 12.13 -4.46 46.20
C ASN A 10 10.96 -5.17 45.49
N GLU A 11 9.93 -5.59 46.23
CA GLU A 11 8.79 -6.30 45.62
C GLU A 11 8.09 -5.47 44.53
N ASN A 12 7.94 -4.16 44.76
CA ASN A 12 7.39 -3.23 43.77
C ASN A 12 8.27 -3.13 42.52
N GLU A 13 9.60 -3.14 42.67
CA GLU A 13 10.54 -3.13 41.55
C GLU A 13 10.47 -4.45 40.75
N LYS A 14 10.27 -5.59 41.44
CA LYS A 14 10.04 -6.88 40.78
C LYS A 14 8.73 -6.93 40.01
N ILE A 15 7.66 -6.36 40.57
CA ILE A 15 6.35 -6.25 39.89
C ILE A 15 6.48 -5.39 38.65
N LEU A 16 7.10 -4.21 38.77
CA LEU A 16 7.33 -3.30 37.65
C LEU A 16 8.15 -3.97 36.54
N MET A 17 9.24 -4.63 36.90
CA MET A 17 10.10 -5.38 35.97
C MET A 17 9.31 -6.46 35.22
N ASN A 18 8.56 -7.30 35.94
CA ASN A 18 7.80 -8.39 35.33
C ASN A 18 6.71 -7.86 34.39
N LYS A 19 6.02 -6.77 34.77
CA LYS A 19 5.02 -6.13 33.91
C LYS A 19 5.62 -5.56 32.63
N LEU A 20 6.74 -4.83 32.74
CA LEU A 20 7.44 -4.28 31.59
C LEU A 20 7.92 -5.40 30.67
N ASN A 21 8.52 -6.45 31.22
CA ASN A 21 8.97 -7.60 30.44
C ASN A 21 7.80 -8.33 29.77
N PHE A 22 6.69 -8.53 30.48
CA PHE A 22 5.50 -9.14 29.88
C PHE A 22 4.94 -8.28 28.74
N SER A 23 4.82 -6.97 28.95
CA SER A 23 4.34 -6.04 27.92
C SER A 23 5.25 -6.00 26.70
N LEU A 24 6.58 -6.06 26.90
CA LEU A 24 7.58 -6.11 25.84
C LEU A 24 7.49 -7.43 25.06
N CYS A 25 7.40 -8.57 25.74
CA CYS A 25 7.24 -9.87 25.10
C CYS A 25 5.94 -9.93 24.28
N PHE A 26 4.84 -9.42 24.83
CA PHE A 26 3.56 -9.37 24.13
C PHE A 26 3.63 -8.45 22.90
N PHE A 27 4.25 -7.28 23.03
CA PHE A 27 4.49 -6.35 21.94
C PHE A 27 5.36 -6.97 20.83
N HIS A 28 6.45 -7.64 21.20
CA HIS A 28 7.34 -8.32 20.26
C HIS A 28 6.61 -9.42 19.48
N ALA A 29 5.86 -10.28 20.18
CA ALA A 29 5.03 -11.31 19.54
C ALA A 29 3.99 -10.69 18.59
N LEU A 30 3.33 -9.60 19.00
CA LEU A 30 2.37 -8.89 18.16
C LEU A 30 3.01 -8.35 16.87
N ILE A 31 4.19 -7.77 16.96
CA ILE A 31 4.87 -7.24 15.77
C ILE A 31 5.31 -8.37 14.85
N GLN A 32 5.81 -9.47 15.40
CA GLN A 32 6.18 -10.65 14.63
C GLN A 32 4.98 -11.26 13.90
N GLU A 33 3.80 -11.26 14.52
CA GLU A 33 2.57 -11.67 13.84
C GLU A 33 2.14 -10.63 12.78
N ARG A 34 2.32 -9.34 13.04
CA ARG A 34 2.01 -8.28 12.05
C ARG A 34 2.83 -8.39 10.76
N THR A 35 4.07 -8.88 10.82
CA THR A 35 4.88 -9.07 9.60
C THR A 35 4.32 -10.16 8.67
N LYS A 36 3.48 -11.08 9.17
CA LYS A 36 2.77 -12.07 8.34
C LYS A 36 1.85 -11.42 7.29
N PHE A 37 1.36 -10.22 7.56
CA PHE A 37 0.52 -9.45 6.64
C PHE A 37 1.32 -8.65 5.60
N LYS A 38 2.66 -8.82 5.55
CA LYS A 38 3.57 -8.16 4.59
C LYS A 38 3.33 -6.65 4.56
N ASN A 39 3.21 -6.08 3.35
CA ASN A 39 2.94 -4.67 3.04
C ASN A 39 1.68 -4.08 3.71
N LYS A 40 0.81 -4.92 4.32
CA LYS A 40 -0.37 -4.47 5.07
C LYS A 40 -0.13 -4.37 6.58
N GLY A 41 0.90 -5.05 7.09
CA GLY A 41 1.36 -4.91 8.47
C GLY A 41 2.32 -3.73 8.62
N PHE A 42 3.30 -3.65 7.73
CA PHE A 42 4.26 -2.55 7.57
C PHE A 42 4.53 -2.38 6.08
N ASN A 43 4.94 -1.19 5.63
CA ASN A 43 5.20 -0.94 4.20
C ASN A 43 6.31 -1.84 3.66
N ASN A 44 7.37 -2.06 4.47
CA ASN A 44 8.44 -2.99 4.17
C ASN A 44 8.38 -4.27 5.03
N CYS A 45 9.01 -5.33 4.54
CA CYS A 45 9.20 -6.56 5.30
C CYS A 45 10.39 -6.41 6.25
N TYR A 46 10.12 -6.38 7.55
CA TYR A 46 11.14 -6.39 8.59
C TYR A 46 11.19 -7.76 9.27
N GLU A 47 12.39 -8.19 9.64
CA GLU A 47 12.61 -9.41 10.41
C GLU A 47 13.04 -9.00 11.82
N PHE A 48 12.13 -9.15 12.78
CA PHE A 48 12.41 -8.92 14.18
C PHE A 48 12.81 -10.24 14.82
N THR A 49 13.98 -10.26 15.45
CA THR A 49 14.61 -11.45 16.03
C THR A 49 14.58 -11.40 17.56
N ASP A 50 15.03 -12.51 18.18
CA ASP A 50 15.20 -12.57 19.62
C ASP A 50 16.29 -11.63 20.14
N MET A 51 17.20 -11.16 19.27
CA MET A 51 18.29 -10.26 19.68
C MET A 51 17.74 -8.91 20.15
N GLU A 52 16.81 -8.32 19.40
CA GLU A 52 16.20 -7.03 19.78
C GLU A 52 15.44 -7.15 21.10
N LEU A 53 14.73 -8.27 21.28
CA LEU A 53 14.00 -8.55 22.52
C LEU A 53 14.95 -8.65 23.72
N ARG A 54 16.08 -9.35 23.56
CA ARG A 54 17.10 -9.48 24.62
C ARG A 54 17.72 -8.13 24.97
N LEU A 55 18.11 -7.34 23.97
CA LEU A 55 18.67 -6.00 24.18
C LEU A 55 17.66 -5.05 24.85
N ALA A 56 16.39 -5.12 24.46
CA ALA A 56 15.34 -4.33 25.10
C ALA A 56 15.12 -4.75 26.56
N ASN A 57 15.13 -6.05 26.86
CA ASN A 57 15.02 -6.57 28.23
C ASN A 57 16.23 -6.17 29.10
N GLU A 58 17.46 -6.26 28.59
CA GLU A 58 18.65 -5.80 29.30
C GLU A 58 18.57 -4.31 29.65
N ASN A 59 18.09 -3.49 28.72
CA ASN A 59 17.85 -2.08 28.98
C ASN A 59 16.78 -1.89 30.07
N ILE A 60 15.63 -2.59 30.00
CA ILE A 60 14.60 -2.53 31.06
C ILE A 60 15.21 -2.87 32.43
N ILE A 61 16.05 -3.91 32.50
CA ILE A 61 16.73 -4.30 33.74
C ILE A 61 17.62 -3.16 34.28
N ASN A 62 18.42 -2.55 33.40
CA ASN A 62 19.27 -1.43 33.76
C ASN A 62 18.45 -0.19 34.19
N PHE A 63 17.31 0.07 33.53
CA PHE A 63 16.40 1.17 33.85
C PHE A 63 15.80 1.03 35.25
N VAL A 64 15.27 -0.14 35.59
CA VAL A 64 14.66 -0.37 36.91
C VAL A 64 15.72 -0.29 38.03
N HIS A 65 16.97 -0.69 37.78
CA HIS A 65 18.05 -0.59 38.76
C HIS A 65 18.50 0.85 39.07
N ASN A 66 18.34 1.78 38.12
CA ASN A 66 18.80 3.17 38.24
C ASN A 66 17.77 4.11 38.91
N LYS A 67 16.59 3.62 39.31
CA LYS A 67 15.52 4.30 40.09
C LYS A 67 14.89 5.57 39.49
N ASN A 68 15.45 6.19 38.46
CA ASN A 68 14.85 7.31 37.73
C ASN A 68 14.04 6.77 36.54
N ILE A 69 12.72 6.67 36.71
CA ILE A 69 11.82 6.00 35.76
C ILE A 69 11.28 7.01 34.73
N ASP A 70 12.08 7.29 33.69
CA ASP A 70 11.61 8.04 32.52
C ASP A 70 11.11 7.08 31.43
N ILE A 71 9.82 6.78 31.46
CA ILE A 71 9.18 5.84 30.49
C ILE A 71 9.29 6.35 29.06
N ASN A 72 9.26 7.67 28.86
CA ASN A 72 9.47 8.28 27.54
C ASN A 72 10.87 7.99 26.99
N LEU A 73 11.89 7.93 27.85
CA LEU A 73 13.25 7.59 27.44
C LEU A 73 13.35 6.09 27.09
N LEU A 74 12.70 5.22 27.87
CA LEU A 74 12.61 3.79 27.55
C LEU A 74 11.93 3.55 26.19
N ILE A 75 10.79 4.21 25.94
CA ILE A 75 10.09 4.14 24.65
C ILE A 75 10.98 4.64 23.52
N TYR A 76 11.74 5.72 23.75
CA TYR A 76 12.68 6.24 22.76
C TYR A 76 13.79 5.23 22.43
N LEU A 77 14.39 4.59 23.45
CA LEU A 77 15.45 3.62 23.24
C LEU A 77 14.94 2.38 22.50
N ILE A 78 13.84 1.79 22.96
CA ILE A 78 13.26 0.60 22.32
C ILE A 78 12.79 0.95 20.90
N GLY A 79 12.04 2.05 20.77
CA GLY A 79 11.41 2.46 19.53
C GLY A 79 12.38 2.97 18.47
N LYS A 80 13.30 3.87 18.82
CA LYS A 80 14.21 4.51 17.85
C LYS A 80 15.57 3.86 17.72
N ILE A 81 16.10 3.27 18.78
CA ILE A 81 17.48 2.74 18.76
C ILE A 81 17.47 1.23 18.50
N ILE A 82 16.78 0.46 19.35
CA ILE A 82 16.84 -1.02 19.30
C ILE A 82 16.08 -1.53 18.09
N TYR A 83 14.76 -1.34 18.05
CA TYR A 83 13.94 -1.77 16.91
C TYR A 83 14.00 -0.76 15.76
N GLY A 84 14.14 0.53 16.07
CA GLY A 84 14.20 1.59 15.06
C GLY A 84 15.44 1.51 14.17
N GLY A 85 16.52 0.86 14.60
CA GLY A 85 17.69 0.60 13.74
C GLY A 85 17.38 -0.33 12.54
N ILE A 86 16.31 -1.13 12.63
CA ILE A 86 15.87 -2.05 11.57
C ILE A 86 14.88 -1.37 10.62
N ILE A 87 14.11 -0.42 11.14
CA ILE A 87 12.99 0.18 10.43
C ILE A 87 13.50 1.35 9.59
N ILE A 88 13.49 1.15 8.27
CA ILE A 88 14.02 2.12 7.31
C ILE A 88 12.98 3.21 6.99
N ASP A 89 11.70 2.83 6.87
CA ASP A 89 10.64 3.77 6.51
C ASP A 89 10.18 4.61 7.71
N ILE A 90 10.15 5.94 7.52
CA ILE A 90 9.72 6.92 8.52
C ILE A 90 8.25 6.69 8.92
N ASN A 91 7.40 6.27 7.98
CA ASN A 91 5.99 6.01 8.26
C ASN A 91 5.80 4.72 9.06
N ASP A 92 6.53 3.66 8.72
CA ASP A 92 6.57 2.44 9.53
C ASP A 92 7.11 2.73 10.93
N GLN A 93 8.13 3.57 11.04
CA GLN A 93 8.71 3.99 12.32
C GLN A 93 7.70 4.76 13.18
N LYS A 94 6.87 5.63 12.59
CA LYS A 94 5.76 6.29 13.29
C LYS A 94 4.73 5.27 13.76
N CYS A 95 4.29 4.36 12.88
CA CYS A 95 3.33 3.31 13.20
C CYS A 95 3.83 2.43 14.36
N PHE A 96 5.07 1.96 14.28
CA PHE A 96 5.73 1.17 15.31
C PHE A 96 5.72 1.88 16.67
N ASN A 97 6.12 3.15 16.70
CA ASN A 97 6.17 3.94 17.94
C ASN A 97 4.78 4.19 18.54
N ILE A 98 3.73 4.34 17.72
CA ILE A 98 2.34 4.47 18.20
C ILE A 98 1.89 3.15 18.84
N ILE A 99 2.19 2.01 18.20
CA ILE A 99 1.87 0.69 18.75
C ILE A 99 2.66 0.47 20.04
N LEU A 100 3.96 0.78 20.07
CA LEU A 100 4.82 0.64 21.26
C LEU A 100 4.25 1.40 22.46
N LYS A 101 3.84 2.66 22.25
CA LYS A 101 3.18 3.45 23.29
C LYS A 101 1.92 2.77 23.82
N LYS A 102 1.13 2.08 23.00
CA LYS A 102 -0.05 1.35 23.49
C LYS A 102 0.31 0.21 24.48
N TYR A 103 1.50 -0.38 24.38
CA TYR A 103 1.93 -1.50 25.23
C TYR A 103 2.87 -1.09 26.37
N ILE A 104 3.60 0.01 26.22
CA ILE A 104 4.50 0.56 27.23
C ILE A 104 4.06 2.00 27.51
N ASN A 105 3.38 2.20 28.64
CA ASN A 105 2.88 3.49 29.13
C ASN A 105 2.97 3.55 30.66
N GLU A 106 2.99 4.77 31.20
CA GLU A 106 2.91 5.06 32.64
C GLU A 106 1.70 4.38 33.31
N ILE A 107 0.57 4.33 32.62
CA ILE A 107 -0.66 3.70 33.14
C ILE A 107 -0.44 2.19 33.34
N ILE A 108 0.29 1.53 32.43
CA ILE A 108 0.53 0.07 32.48
C ILE A 108 1.51 -0.27 33.59
N THR A 109 2.52 0.57 33.77
CA THR A 109 3.54 0.38 34.80
C THR A 109 2.97 0.53 36.21
N TYR A 110 2.11 1.53 36.42
CA TYR A 110 1.63 1.89 37.76
C TYR A 110 0.22 1.39 38.14
N SER A 111 -0.60 0.91 37.19
CA SER A 111 -1.96 0.43 37.49
C SER A 111 -2.01 -0.98 38.10
N ASN A 112 -2.97 -1.23 38.98
CA ASN A 112 -3.13 -2.49 39.72
C ASN A 112 -4.08 -3.51 39.06
N ASN A 113 -4.07 -3.62 37.71
CA ASN A 113 -4.86 -4.54 36.82
C ASN A 113 -5.95 -3.89 35.97
N GLU A 114 -6.15 -2.57 36.03
CA GLU A 114 -7.22 -1.91 35.25
C GLU A 114 -6.90 -1.81 33.76
N TYR A 115 -5.62 -1.80 33.39
CA TYR A 115 -5.22 -1.68 32.00
C TYR A 115 -5.32 -3.01 31.25
N LYS A 116 -6.25 -3.05 30.29
CA LYS A 116 -6.36 -4.13 29.32
C LYS A 116 -5.77 -3.67 27.98
N PHE A 117 -4.92 -4.51 27.38
CA PHE A 117 -4.39 -4.27 26.03
C PHE A 117 -5.50 -4.23 24.97
N ASN A 118 -6.58 -4.96 25.24
CA ASN A 118 -7.85 -4.93 24.52
C ASN A 118 -8.96 -5.55 25.41
N ASN A 119 -10.18 -5.70 24.92
CA ASN A 119 -11.28 -6.28 25.70
C ASN A 119 -10.97 -7.67 26.31
N TYR A 120 -10.10 -8.45 25.67
CA TYR A 120 -9.78 -9.84 26.03
C TYR A 120 -8.42 -10.06 26.69
N TYR A 121 -7.49 -9.11 26.59
CA TYR A 121 -6.09 -9.31 27.01
C TYR A 121 -5.67 -8.28 28.04
N TYR A 122 -5.09 -8.71 29.15
CA TYR A 122 -4.56 -7.85 30.20
C TYR A 122 -3.14 -8.24 30.63
N CYS A 123 -2.49 -7.38 31.42
CA CYS A 123 -1.20 -7.64 32.04
C CYS A 123 -1.41 -8.03 33.52
N PRO A 124 -1.07 -9.26 33.95
CA PRO A 124 -1.18 -9.65 35.35
C PRO A 124 -0.31 -8.79 36.28
N HIS A 125 -0.84 -8.40 37.45
CA HIS A 125 -0.08 -7.73 38.50
C HIS A 125 0.45 -8.74 39.51
N SER A 126 1.69 -9.20 39.33
CA SER A 126 2.33 -10.06 40.33
C SER A 126 3.86 -10.03 40.28
N SER A 127 4.51 -10.24 41.44
CA SER A 127 5.95 -10.48 41.53
C SER A 127 6.34 -11.90 41.08
N ASN A 128 5.37 -12.83 41.07
CA ASN A 128 5.59 -14.24 40.71
C ASN A 128 5.43 -14.48 39.21
N LYS A 129 6.50 -14.97 38.56
CA LYS A 129 6.52 -15.29 37.12
C LYS A 129 5.54 -16.40 36.73
N ASN A 130 5.25 -17.33 37.64
CA ASN A 130 4.37 -18.47 37.35
C ASN A 130 2.93 -18.06 37.06
N ILE A 131 2.48 -16.92 37.61
CA ILE A 131 1.13 -16.38 37.35
C ILE A 131 1.02 -15.92 35.89
N PHE A 132 2.04 -15.25 35.36
CA PHE A 132 2.09 -14.86 33.94
C PHE A 132 2.09 -16.08 33.01
N LEU A 133 2.84 -17.14 33.35
CA LEU A 133 2.85 -18.37 32.57
C LEU A 133 1.49 -19.09 32.58
N ARG A 134 0.81 -19.13 33.73
CA ARG A 134 -0.55 -19.67 33.83
C ARG A 134 -1.54 -18.86 33.00
N TYR A 135 -1.42 -17.53 33.02
CA TYR A 135 -2.24 -16.65 32.19
C TYR A 135 -2.02 -16.92 30.69
N ILE A 136 -0.77 -17.01 30.22
CA ILE A 136 -0.48 -17.33 28.82
C ILE A 136 -1.10 -18.67 28.41
N LYS A 137 -1.02 -19.70 29.27
CA LYS A 137 -1.62 -21.01 29.03
C LYS A 137 -3.16 -21.00 29.01
N SER A 138 -3.78 -20.01 29.66
CA SER A 138 -5.25 -19.85 29.66
C SER A 138 -5.79 -19.16 28.41
N LEU A 139 -4.93 -18.56 27.58
CA LEU A 139 -5.35 -17.89 26.35
C LEU A 139 -5.81 -18.89 25.29
N GLN A 140 -6.76 -18.47 24.46
CA GLN A 140 -7.25 -19.27 23.33
C GLN A 140 -6.15 -19.46 22.27
N TYR A 141 -6.19 -20.62 21.59
CA TYR A 141 -5.27 -20.92 20.49
C TYR A 141 -5.48 -20.02 19.29
N VAL A 142 -6.74 -19.69 18.97
CA VAL A 142 -7.07 -18.73 17.92
C VAL A 142 -7.02 -17.33 18.51
N THR A 143 -6.13 -16.49 17.97
CA THR A 143 -5.98 -15.10 18.39
C THR A 143 -7.08 -14.24 17.81
N ASP A 144 -7.64 -13.34 18.64
CA ASP A 144 -8.59 -12.35 18.15
C ASP A 144 -7.86 -11.33 17.27
N PHE A 145 -8.33 -11.13 16.05
CA PHE A 145 -7.69 -10.27 15.05
C PHE A 145 -7.61 -8.80 15.50
N SER A 146 -8.53 -8.37 16.36
CA SER A 146 -8.58 -7.01 16.87
C SER A 146 -7.28 -6.59 17.60
N ILE A 147 -6.54 -7.55 18.18
CA ILE A 147 -5.26 -7.30 18.85
C ILE A 147 -4.23 -6.68 17.90
N PHE A 148 -4.27 -7.06 16.61
CA PHE A 148 -3.26 -6.62 15.66
C PHE A 148 -3.39 -5.14 15.33
N ASN A 149 -4.47 -4.44 15.70
CA ASN A 149 -4.75 -3.07 15.28
C ASN A 149 -4.70 -2.93 13.74
N LEU A 150 -5.32 -3.88 13.06
CA LEU A 150 -5.44 -3.95 11.60
C LEU A 150 -6.92 -4.04 11.22
N HIS A 151 -7.24 -3.75 9.96
CA HIS A 151 -8.61 -3.88 9.46
C HIS A 151 -9.03 -5.37 9.38
N PRO A 152 -10.20 -5.78 9.93
CA PRO A 152 -10.61 -7.19 9.96
C PRO A 152 -10.59 -7.92 8.62
N SER A 153 -10.88 -7.23 7.51
CA SER A 153 -10.84 -7.84 6.17
C SER A 153 -9.44 -8.31 5.75
N LEU A 154 -8.37 -7.84 6.40
CA LEU A 154 -7.02 -8.32 6.15
C LEU A 154 -6.86 -9.78 6.58
N ASN A 155 -7.59 -10.25 7.59
CA ASN A 155 -7.63 -11.67 7.95
C ASN A 155 -8.22 -12.50 6.82
N ILE A 156 -9.35 -12.05 6.25
CA ILE A 156 -10.01 -12.71 5.11
C ILE A 156 -9.05 -12.75 3.90
N LEU A 157 -8.38 -11.64 3.61
CA LEU A 157 -7.40 -11.55 2.53
C LEU A 157 -6.21 -12.51 2.75
N TYR A 158 -5.71 -12.58 3.98
CA TYR A 158 -4.63 -13.49 4.35
C TYR A 158 -5.04 -14.96 4.13
N MET A 159 -6.20 -15.36 4.64
CA MET A 159 -6.72 -16.72 4.45
C MET A 159 -6.96 -17.04 2.97
N LYS A 160 -7.50 -16.10 2.20
CA LYS A 160 -7.69 -16.25 0.75
C LYS A 160 -6.36 -16.48 0.02
N ASN A 161 -5.33 -15.70 0.36
CA ASN A 161 -3.99 -15.84 -0.23
C ASN A 161 -3.33 -17.17 0.15
N TYR A 162 -3.51 -17.61 1.41
CA TYR A 162 -3.02 -18.91 1.88
C TYR A 162 -3.67 -20.06 1.11
N ASN A 163 -5.00 -20.03 0.96
CA ASN A 163 -5.74 -21.01 0.17
C ASN A 163 -5.32 -21.01 -1.30
N PHE A 164 -5.11 -19.84 -1.92
CA PHE A 164 -4.58 -19.78 -3.28
C PHE A 164 -3.18 -20.38 -3.42
N LYS A 165 -2.32 -20.24 -2.41
CA LYS A 165 -0.99 -20.87 -2.41
C LYS A 165 -1.12 -22.40 -2.40
N ILE A 166 -2.06 -22.94 -1.61
CA ILE A 166 -2.37 -24.37 -1.59
C ILE A 166 -2.88 -24.83 -2.96
N LEU A 167 -3.89 -24.16 -3.51
CA LEU A 167 -4.46 -24.50 -4.82
C LEU A 167 -3.41 -24.46 -5.94
N LYS A 168 -2.53 -23.46 -5.93
CA LYS A 168 -1.44 -23.36 -6.91
C LYS A 168 -0.41 -24.50 -6.76
N ASN A 169 -0.18 -24.96 -5.54
CA ASN A 169 0.67 -26.12 -5.30
C ASN A 169 0.00 -27.42 -5.77
N LEU A 170 -1.32 -27.56 -5.57
CA LEU A 170 -2.09 -28.69 -6.10
C LEU A 170 -2.11 -28.72 -7.63
N GLN A 171 -2.31 -27.57 -8.28
CA GLN A 171 -2.25 -27.45 -9.75
C GLN A 171 -0.91 -27.92 -10.32
N ARG A 172 0.20 -27.67 -9.62
CA ARG A 172 1.54 -28.14 -10.03
C ARG A 172 1.69 -29.67 -9.92
N LEU A 173 0.90 -30.32 -9.08
CA LEU A 173 0.86 -31.78 -8.97
C LEU A 173 -0.01 -32.40 -10.07
N GLU A 174 -1.06 -31.70 -10.51
CA GLU A 174 -1.91 -32.14 -11.63
C GLU A 174 -1.21 -32.04 -13.00
N SER A 175 -0.21 -31.17 -13.15
CA SER A 175 0.48 -30.95 -14.43
C SER A 175 1.48 -32.06 -14.75
N ASN A 176 0.99 -33.24 -15.14
CA ASN A 176 1.72 -34.24 -15.92
C ASN A 176 0.82 -35.09 -16.84
N ILE A 177 -0.47 -34.75 -16.99
CA ILE A 177 -1.41 -35.56 -17.77
C ILE A 177 -2.09 -34.67 -18.83
N MET A 178 -1.80 -34.95 -20.10
CA MET A 178 -2.50 -34.53 -21.32
C MET A 178 -2.21 -33.11 -21.87
N ILE A 179 -1.16 -33.01 -22.68
CA ILE A 179 -1.06 -32.01 -23.76
C ILE A 179 -1.88 -32.55 -24.94
N ASN A 180 -3.20 -32.40 -24.89
CA ASN A 180 -4.10 -32.79 -25.99
C ASN A 180 -4.64 -31.57 -26.72
N ASP A 181 -5.03 -31.76 -27.98
CA ASP A 181 -5.53 -30.76 -28.94
C ASP A 181 -6.60 -29.79 -28.40
N GLN A 182 -7.30 -30.17 -27.32
CA GLN A 182 -8.25 -29.30 -26.60
C GLN A 182 -7.59 -28.00 -26.06
N GLN A 183 -6.33 -28.05 -25.62
CA GLN A 183 -5.61 -26.86 -25.14
C GLN A 183 -5.36 -25.86 -26.29
N GLN A 184 -5.20 -26.35 -27.52
CA GLN A 184 -5.01 -25.49 -28.70
C GLN A 184 -6.30 -24.76 -29.08
N ILE A 185 -7.45 -25.45 -29.01
CA ILE A 185 -8.76 -24.82 -29.26
C ILE A 185 -9.03 -23.75 -28.19
N HIS A 186 -8.70 -24.05 -26.92
CA HIS A 186 -8.90 -23.14 -25.81
C HIS A 186 -8.07 -21.86 -25.95
N ILE A 187 -6.80 -21.94 -26.38
CA ILE A 187 -5.98 -20.74 -26.55
C ILE A 187 -6.50 -19.84 -27.68
N PHE A 188 -7.01 -20.42 -28.79
CA PHE A 188 -7.63 -19.61 -29.85
C PHE A 188 -8.86 -18.86 -29.34
N TYR A 189 -9.70 -19.52 -28.53
CA TYR A 189 -10.86 -18.88 -27.92
C TYR A 189 -10.49 -17.76 -26.94
N ILE A 190 -9.45 -17.96 -26.12
CA ILE A 190 -8.92 -16.89 -25.27
C ILE A 190 -8.48 -15.69 -26.12
N ILE A 191 -7.73 -15.94 -27.19
CA ILE A 191 -7.20 -14.87 -28.05
C ILE A 191 -8.32 -14.11 -28.76
N THR A 192 -9.37 -14.79 -29.25
CA THR A 192 -10.51 -14.12 -29.89
C THR A 192 -11.26 -13.22 -28.90
N ILE A 193 -11.52 -13.70 -27.67
CA ILE A 193 -12.13 -12.87 -26.62
C ILE A 193 -11.24 -11.67 -26.29
N LEU A 194 -9.92 -11.87 -26.12
CA LEU A 194 -9.01 -10.78 -25.81
C LEU A 194 -9.00 -9.72 -26.90
N LYS A 195 -8.97 -10.11 -28.18
CA LYS A 195 -9.04 -9.17 -29.31
C LYS A 195 -10.34 -8.37 -29.31
N ASN A 196 -11.46 -8.96 -28.89
CA ASN A 196 -12.76 -8.27 -28.82
C ASN A 196 -12.83 -7.26 -27.66
N ILE A 197 -12.13 -7.53 -26.56
CA ILE A 197 -12.11 -6.65 -25.39
C ILE A 197 -11.13 -5.49 -25.57
N LEU A 198 -9.97 -5.76 -26.16
CA LEU A 198 -8.90 -4.77 -26.30
C LEU A 198 -9.37 -3.56 -27.14
N PRO A 199 -9.02 -2.33 -26.72
CA PRO A 199 -9.41 -1.14 -27.45
C PRO A 199 -8.59 -0.98 -28.73
N ASN A 200 -9.19 -0.33 -29.73
CA ASN A 200 -8.47 0.15 -30.90
C ASN A 200 -7.38 1.15 -30.50
N PHE A 201 -6.31 1.20 -31.29
CA PHE A 201 -5.25 2.19 -31.18
C PHE A 201 -5.80 3.62 -31.07
N ILE A 202 -5.02 4.48 -30.42
CA ILE A 202 -5.31 5.92 -30.31
C ILE A 202 -4.74 6.59 -31.56
N ASP A 203 -5.56 7.38 -32.26
CA ASP A 203 -5.18 8.02 -33.52
C ASP A 203 -4.01 9.01 -33.32
N THR A 204 -2.83 8.62 -33.80
CA THR A 204 -1.60 9.40 -33.69
C THR A 204 -1.63 10.68 -34.53
N ASN A 205 -2.37 10.68 -35.64
CA ASN A 205 -2.47 11.84 -36.54
C ASN A 205 -3.19 13.04 -35.88
N ILE A 206 -4.30 12.78 -35.19
CA ILE A 206 -5.04 13.81 -34.44
C ILE A 206 -4.16 14.36 -33.31
N LEU A 207 -3.46 13.46 -32.60
CA LEU A 207 -2.53 13.85 -31.54
C LEU A 207 -1.37 14.70 -32.04
N ASN A 208 -0.78 14.35 -33.18
CA ASN A 208 0.31 15.12 -33.79
C ASN A 208 -0.16 16.51 -34.22
N TYR A 209 -1.35 16.61 -34.84
CA TYR A 209 -1.94 17.89 -35.19
C TYR A 209 -2.21 18.77 -33.97
N LEU A 210 -2.83 18.22 -32.92
CA LEU A 210 -3.10 18.93 -31.67
C LEU A 210 -1.82 19.37 -30.96
N PHE A 211 -0.78 18.55 -31.01
CA PHE A 211 0.53 18.86 -30.46
C PHE A 211 1.20 20.00 -31.21
N LEU A 212 1.20 19.97 -32.55
CA LEU A 212 1.78 21.03 -33.39
C LEU A 212 1.08 22.38 -33.17
N ASN A 213 -0.23 22.36 -32.96
CA ASN A 213 -0.99 23.59 -32.70
C ASN A 213 -0.78 24.15 -31.28
N ASN A 214 -0.38 23.32 -30.31
CA ASN A 214 -0.28 23.71 -28.89
C ASN A 214 1.03 23.25 -28.24
N ILE A 215 2.17 23.45 -28.93
CA ILE A 215 3.50 23.01 -28.47
C ILE A 215 3.83 23.53 -27.06
N ASN A 216 3.34 24.73 -26.73
CA ASN A 216 3.62 25.37 -25.44
C ASN A 216 2.82 24.78 -24.26
N CYS A 217 1.82 23.94 -24.51
CA CYS A 217 0.97 23.37 -23.45
C CYS A 217 1.56 22.05 -22.93
N SER A 218 2.19 22.10 -21.75
CA SER A 218 2.79 20.95 -21.06
C SER A 218 1.82 19.77 -20.83
N ILE A 219 0.53 20.03 -20.71
CA ILE A 219 -0.49 18.98 -20.52
C ILE A 219 -0.72 18.20 -21.81
N ILE A 220 -0.71 18.87 -22.97
CA ILE A 220 -0.91 18.22 -24.27
C ILE A 220 0.31 17.36 -24.62
N THR A 221 1.52 17.84 -24.31
CA THR A 221 2.74 17.05 -24.49
C THR A 221 2.71 15.78 -23.61
N PHE A 222 2.25 15.89 -22.37
CA PHE A 222 2.03 14.74 -21.50
C PHE A 222 1.00 13.74 -22.07
N LEU A 223 -0.18 14.22 -22.50
CA LEU A 223 -1.22 13.35 -23.06
C LEU A 223 -0.73 12.59 -24.31
N LYS A 224 0.07 13.23 -25.15
CA LYS A 224 0.71 12.59 -26.31
C LYS A 224 1.65 11.46 -25.89
N ILE A 225 2.59 11.75 -24.98
CA ILE A 225 3.54 10.75 -24.46
C ILE A 225 2.78 9.55 -23.87
N GLU A 226 1.68 9.81 -23.16
CA GLU A 226 0.90 8.73 -22.58
C GLU A 226 0.17 7.89 -23.63
N ALA A 227 -0.46 8.53 -24.61
CA ALA A 227 -1.10 7.83 -25.71
C ALA A 227 -0.11 6.97 -26.51
N ASP A 228 1.10 7.47 -26.75
CA ASP A 228 2.17 6.72 -27.42
C ASP A 228 2.59 5.48 -26.61
N LYS A 229 2.66 5.57 -25.28
CA LYS A 229 2.93 4.40 -24.42
C LYS A 229 1.81 3.36 -24.49
N TYR A 230 0.54 3.77 -24.49
CA TYR A 230 -0.57 2.82 -24.64
C TYR A 230 -0.58 2.16 -26.01
N ASN A 231 -0.33 2.93 -27.07
CA ASN A 231 -0.19 2.38 -28.41
C ASN A 231 0.95 1.36 -28.48
N TYR A 232 2.10 1.67 -27.89
CA TYR A 232 3.23 0.75 -27.80
C TYR A 232 2.91 -0.52 -26.99
N LEU A 233 2.17 -0.41 -25.89
CA LEU A 233 1.69 -1.56 -25.15
C LEU A 233 0.76 -2.44 -26.00
N LEU A 234 -0.19 -1.81 -26.70
CA LEU A 234 -1.13 -2.52 -27.57
C LEU A 234 -0.40 -3.22 -28.73
N THR A 235 0.60 -2.60 -29.35
CA THR A 235 1.38 -3.26 -30.42
C THR A 235 2.09 -4.51 -29.91
N ILE A 236 2.68 -4.45 -28.71
CA ILE A 236 3.30 -5.63 -28.08
C ILE A 236 2.27 -6.74 -27.86
N ILE A 237 1.10 -6.40 -27.30
CA ILE A 237 0.03 -7.38 -27.04
C ILE A 237 -0.44 -8.02 -28.34
N TYR A 238 -0.80 -7.22 -29.36
CA TYR A 238 -1.28 -7.75 -30.64
C TYR A 238 -0.21 -8.60 -31.34
N ASN A 239 1.06 -8.17 -31.33
CA ASN A 239 2.16 -8.94 -31.90
C ASN A 239 2.38 -10.27 -31.17
N ASP A 240 2.33 -10.28 -29.84
CA ASP A 240 2.46 -11.52 -29.06
C ASP A 240 1.27 -12.46 -29.34
N LEU A 241 0.04 -11.93 -29.45
CA LEU A 241 -1.15 -12.73 -29.80
C LEU A 241 -1.06 -13.31 -31.21
N THR A 242 -0.60 -12.54 -32.22
CA THR A 242 -0.41 -13.05 -33.59
C THR A 242 0.71 -14.09 -33.64
N ASN A 243 1.81 -13.87 -32.91
CA ASN A 243 2.90 -14.83 -32.83
C ASN A 243 2.47 -16.14 -32.19
N ILE A 244 1.58 -16.11 -31.20
CA ILE A 244 1.02 -17.33 -30.59
C ILE A 244 0.09 -18.05 -31.57
N ILE A 245 -0.75 -17.32 -32.32
CA ILE A 245 -1.57 -17.91 -33.40
C ILE A 245 -0.68 -18.64 -34.42
N TYR A 246 0.38 -17.98 -34.89
CA TYR A 246 1.33 -18.59 -35.83
C TYR A 246 2.10 -19.75 -35.21
N PHE A 247 2.45 -19.68 -33.93
CA PHE A 247 3.12 -20.76 -33.22
C PHE A 247 2.26 -22.02 -33.17
N VAL A 248 0.97 -21.89 -32.82
CA VAL A 248 0.03 -23.01 -32.77
C VAL A 248 -0.25 -23.56 -34.18
N GLN A 249 -0.43 -22.69 -35.17
CA GLN A 249 -0.72 -23.12 -36.55
C GLN A 249 0.49 -23.70 -37.31
N LYS A 250 1.69 -23.14 -37.14
CA LYS A 250 2.84 -23.43 -38.00
C LYS A 250 3.96 -24.26 -37.35
N LYS A 251 3.87 -24.66 -36.08
CA LYS A 251 4.86 -25.51 -35.35
C LYS A 251 6.36 -25.11 -35.49
N LYS A 252 6.71 -23.93 -36.02
CA LYS A 252 8.08 -23.60 -36.48
C LYS A 252 8.78 -22.45 -35.75
N ILE A 253 8.21 -21.89 -34.68
CA ILE A 253 8.84 -20.76 -33.94
C ILE A 253 9.00 -21.09 -32.46
N HIS A 254 10.04 -21.85 -32.12
CA HIS A 254 10.40 -22.11 -30.72
C HIS A 254 11.28 -20.99 -30.17
N SER A 255 10.68 -19.85 -29.79
CA SER A 255 11.37 -18.89 -28.93
C SER A 255 10.91 -19.08 -27.48
N LYS A 256 11.86 -19.07 -26.53
CA LYS A 256 11.56 -19.20 -25.08
C LYS A 256 10.53 -18.16 -24.62
N ASN A 257 10.57 -16.96 -25.19
CA ASN A 257 9.65 -15.87 -24.89
C ASN A 257 8.19 -16.20 -25.28
N ILE A 258 7.97 -16.82 -26.45
CA ILE A 258 6.62 -17.21 -26.92
C ILE A 258 6.05 -18.33 -26.03
N ILE A 259 6.88 -19.28 -25.58
CA ILE A 259 6.44 -20.35 -24.69
C ILE A 259 6.01 -19.77 -23.33
N HIS A 260 6.75 -18.80 -22.80
CA HIS A 260 6.37 -18.14 -21.56
C HIS A 260 5.08 -17.34 -21.68
N THR A 261 4.86 -16.62 -22.78
CA THR A 261 3.60 -15.89 -23.01
C THR A 261 2.45 -16.88 -23.19
N TYR A 262 2.63 -17.95 -23.97
CA TYR A 262 1.65 -19.03 -24.16
C TYR A 262 1.21 -19.67 -22.84
N ASN A 263 2.17 -20.11 -22.01
CA ASN A 263 1.86 -20.70 -20.70
C ASN A 263 1.17 -19.71 -19.76
N SER A 264 1.49 -18.41 -19.86
CA SER A 264 0.83 -17.39 -19.08
C SER A 264 -0.63 -17.23 -19.50
N LEU A 265 -0.91 -17.20 -20.80
CA LEU A 265 -2.26 -17.07 -21.37
C LEU A 265 -3.16 -18.27 -21.01
N ILE A 266 -2.64 -19.49 -21.11
CA ILE A 266 -3.39 -20.71 -20.73
C ILE A 266 -3.79 -20.67 -19.26
N ASN A 267 -2.88 -20.20 -18.40
CA ASN A 267 -3.16 -20.02 -16.97
C ASN A 267 -3.98 -18.75 -16.66
N LEU A 268 -4.54 -18.07 -17.68
CA LEU A 268 -5.30 -16.83 -17.56
C LEU A 268 -4.56 -15.71 -16.81
N SER A 269 -3.23 -15.78 -16.83
CA SER A 269 -2.33 -14.86 -16.14
C SER A 269 -1.69 -13.88 -17.11
N ILE A 270 -1.32 -12.71 -16.61
CA ILE A 270 -0.73 -11.66 -17.44
C ILE A 270 0.75 -12.01 -17.69
N PRO A 271 1.20 -12.06 -18.97
CA PRO A 271 2.61 -12.26 -19.27
C PRO A 271 3.49 -11.17 -18.66
N LYS A 272 4.65 -11.57 -18.09
CA LYS A 272 5.60 -10.63 -17.46
C LYS A 272 6.03 -9.49 -18.39
N LYS A 273 6.21 -9.78 -19.67
CA LYS A 273 6.55 -8.80 -20.72
C LYS A 273 5.49 -7.69 -20.85
N TRP A 274 4.21 -7.98 -20.62
CA TRP A 274 3.18 -6.95 -20.72
C TRP A 274 3.23 -6.02 -19.51
N ILE A 275 3.51 -6.57 -18.32
CA ILE A 275 3.62 -5.82 -17.07
C ILE A 275 4.80 -4.83 -17.11
N THR A 276 5.92 -5.19 -17.73
CA THR A 276 7.11 -4.30 -17.81
C THR A 276 6.84 -3.02 -18.59
N TYR A 277 5.95 -3.06 -19.58
CA TYR A 277 5.57 -1.91 -20.40
C TYR A 277 4.22 -1.29 -19.99
N SER A 278 3.60 -1.79 -18.92
CA SER A 278 2.33 -1.31 -18.42
C SER A 278 2.42 -0.91 -16.93
N PHE A 279 1.32 -1.08 -16.22
CA PHE A 279 1.21 -0.86 -14.78
C PHE A 279 1.20 -2.20 -14.07
N PHE A 280 1.72 -2.21 -12.83
CA PHE A 280 1.66 -3.39 -11.98
C PHE A 280 0.20 -3.82 -11.78
N SER A 281 -0.09 -5.08 -12.06
CA SER A 281 -1.42 -5.66 -11.84
C SER A 281 -1.32 -7.15 -11.52
N ASN A 282 -2.11 -7.57 -10.53
CA ASN A 282 -2.29 -8.97 -10.17
C ASN A 282 -3.66 -9.51 -10.64
N LEU A 283 -4.26 -8.83 -11.63
CA LEU A 283 -5.56 -9.19 -12.17
C LEU A 283 -5.43 -10.40 -13.10
N GLN A 284 -6.57 -11.06 -13.33
CA GLN A 284 -6.69 -12.03 -14.42
C GLN A 284 -6.65 -11.30 -15.78
N ILE A 285 -6.27 -12.02 -16.83
CA ILE A 285 -5.99 -11.41 -18.13
C ILE A 285 -7.18 -10.67 -18.76
N PHE A 286 -8.42 -11.18 -18.61
CA PHE A 286 -9.61 -10.51 -19.14
C PHE A 286 -9.95 -9.23 -18.36
N HIS A 287 -9.79 -9.25 -17.04
CA HIS A 287 -9.93 -8.06 -16.19
C HIS A 287 -8.85 -7.02 -16.49
N TYR A 288 -7.65 -7.46 -16.83
CA TYR A 288 -6.58 -6.57 -17.30
C TYR A 288 -6.92 -5.93 -18.65
N ALA A 289 -7.44 -6.70 -19.62
CA ALA A 289 -7.84 -6.18 -20.92
C ALA A 289 -9.00 -5.17 -20.83
N THR A 290 -10.01 -5.45 -20.01
CA THR A 290 -11.12 -4.50 -19.74
C THR A 290 -10.62 -3.22 -19.08
N LEU A 291 -9.67 -3.32 -18.15
CA LEU A 291 -9.09 -2.16 -17.49
C LEU A 291 -8.21 -1.33 -18.45
N ILE A 292 -7.48 -1.96 -19.39
CA ILE A 292 -6.82 -1.23 -20.49
C ILE A 292 -7.86 -0.47 -21.33
N LYS A 293 -8.98 -1.11 -21.68
CA LYS A 293 -10.06 -0.47 -22.44
C LYS A 293 -10.57 0.79 -21.73
N VAL A 294 -10.87 0.70 -20.44
CA VAL A 294 -11.31 1.85 -19.62
C VAL A 294 -10.27 2.96 -19.60
N LYS A 295 -8.99 2.63 -19.38
CA LYS A 295 -7.89 3.61 -19.37
C LYS A 295 -7.74 4.34 -20.70
N VAL A 296 -7.78 3.60 -21.82
CA VAL A 296 -7.70 4.17 -23.16
C VAL A 296 -8.91 5.05 -23.47
N THR A 297 -10.12 4.69 -23.01
CA THR A 297 -11.30 5.55 -23.17
C THR A 297 -11.18 6.86 -22.42
N HIS A 298 -10.63 6.87 -21.19
CA HIS A 298 -10.35 8.11 -20.47
C HIS A 298 -9.38 9.01 -21.24
N ILE A 299 -8.30 8.44 -21.78
CA ILE A 299 -7.33 9.21 -22.58
C ILE A 299 -7.98 9.78 -23.85
N LYS A 300 -8.80 8.99 -24.56
CA LYS A 300 -9.55 9.48 -25.73
C LYS A 300 -10.49 10.63 -25.35
N ASN A 301 -11.15 10.56 -24.19
CA ASN A 301 -12.02 11.64 -23.71
C ASN A 301 -11.22 12.91 -23.37
N TYR A 302 -10.05 12.78 -22.72
CA TYR A 302 -9.18 13.93 -22.43
C TYR A 302 -8.60 14.57 -23.69
N ILE A 303 -8.28 13.78 -24.72
CA ILE A 303 -7.81 14.31 -26.02
C ILE A 303 -8.92 15.11 -26.71
N LYS A 304 -10.18 14.62 -26.67
CA LYS A 304 -11.34 15.35 -27.22
C LYS A 304 -11.60 16.65 -26.44
N ASN A 305 -11.53 16.61 -25.11
CA ASN A 305 -11.83 17.74 -24.23
C ASN A 305 -10.59 18.28 -23.50
N PHE A 306 -9.61 18.79 -24.26
CA PHE A 306 -8.32 19.26 -23.71
C PHE A 306 -8.41 20.46 -22.75
N LYS A 307 -9.55 21.18 -22.72
CA LYS A 307 -9.81 22.26 -21.75
C LYS A 307 -10.21 21.75 -20.37
N ASN A 308 -10.52 20.45 -20.23
CA ASN A 308 -10.91 19.88 -18.95
C ASN A 308 -9.74 19.93 -17.96
N LYS A 309 -10.01 20.35 -16.73
CA LYS A 309 -9.04 20.40 -15.63
C LYS A 309 -9.26 19.29 -14.59
N ILE A 310 -10.21 18.40 -14.84
CA ILE A 310 -10.54 17.24 -14.00
C ILE A 310 -9.82 16.02 -14.58
N PHE A 311 -9.02 15.34 -13.75
CA PHE A 311 -8.22 14.19 -14.16
C PHE A 311 -8.39 13.01 -13.20
N ASN A 312 -8.58 11.82 -13.74
CA ASN A 312 -8.52 10.57 -12.99
C ASN A 312 -7.10 9.98 -13.07
N LEU A 313 -6.34 9.97 -11.97
CA LEU A 313 -4.97 9.43 -11.97
C LEU A 313 -4.92 7.95 -12.30
N GLY A 314 -5.97 7.21 -11.95
CA GLY A 314 -6.07 5.79 -12.24
C GLY A 314 -5.98 5.50 -13.74
N ALA A 315 -6.29 6.46 -14.61
CA ALA A 315 -6.25 6.31 -16.05
C ALA A 315 -4.83 6.32 -16.65
N PHE A 316 -3.85 6.91 -15.96
CA PHE A 316 -2.51 7.16 -16.51
C PHE A 316 -1.49 6.10 -16.05
N LEU A 317 -0.54 5.75 -16.92
CA LEU A 317 0.67 4.98 -16.59
C LEU A 317 1.66 5.79 -15.75
N SER A 318 1.72 7.11 -15.98
CA SER A 318 2.70 8.00 -15.38
C SER A 318 2.05 9.22 -14.70
N PRO A 319 1.39 9.03 -13.55
CA PRO A 319 0.68 10.11 -12.84
C PRO A 319 1.61 11.22 -12.35
N LYS A 320 2.88 10.91 -12.05
CA LYS A 320 3.89 11.90 -11.64
C LYS A 320 4.15 12.95 -12.73
N SER A 321 4.19 12.55 -14.00
CA SER A 321 4.39 13.47 -15.11
C SER A 321 3.19 14.38 -15.34
N LEU A 322 1.96 13.92 -15.05
CA LEU A 322 0.78 14.80 -15.07
C LEU A 322 0.94 15.94 -14.05
N LEU A 323 1.30 15.63 -12.81
CA LEU A 323 1.50 16.65 -11.77
C LEU A 323 2.60 17.65 -12.15
N LEU A 324 3.68 17.17 -12.78
CA LEU A 324 4.74 18.03 -13.31
C LEU A 324 4.25 18.92 -14.45
N ALA A 325 3.45 18.38 -15.38
CA ALA A 325 2.86 19.13 -16.48
C ALA A 325 1.91 20.22 -15.96
N ILE A 326 1.03 19.89 -15.00
CA ILE A 326 0.15 20.86 -14.34
C ILE A 326 0.99 21.95 -13.66
N ARG A 327 2.03 21.57 -12.91
CA ARG A 327 2.94 22.53 -12.25
C ARG A 327 3.65 23.45 -13.25
N GLN A 328 4.09 22.92 -14.39
CA GLN A 328 4.72 23.72 -15.45
C GLN A 328 3.74 24.70 -16.09
N LYS A 329 2.49 24.28 -16.33
CA LYS A 329 1.46 25.17 -16.87
C LYS A 329 1.17 26.33 -15.92
N PHE A 330 1.03 26.05 -14.62
CA PHE A 330 0.89 27.10 -13.60
C PHE A 330 2.12 28.02 -13.52
N SER A 331 3.33 27.47 -13.67
CA SER A 331 4.57 28.25 -13.69
C SER A 331 4.61 29.25 -14.85
N GLN A 332 4.13 28.84 -16.02
CA GLN A 332 4.01 29.71 -17.20
C GLN A 332 2.93 30.78 -17.02
N GLU A 333 1.76 30.42 -16.49
CA GLU A 333 0.66 31.35 -16.21
C GLU A 333 1.04 32.42 -15.17
N LEU A 334 1.73 32.01 -14.09
CA LEU A 334 2.17 32.90 -13.02
C LEU A 334 3.52 33.60 -13.29
N LYS A 335 4.23 33.24 -14.37
CA LYS A 335 5.60 33.71 -14.68
C LYS A 335 6.59 33.55 -13.51
N VAL A 336 6.47 32.46 -12.75
CA VAL A 336 7.34 32.13 -11.60
C VAL A 336 8.01 30.79 -11.84
N ASP A 337 9.30 30.66 -11.48
CA ASP A 337 10.04 29.39 -11.59
C ASP A 337 9.28 28.21 -10.97
N ALA A 338 9.16 27.10 -11.71
CA ALA A 338 8.46 25.89 -11.25
C ALA A 338 8.97 25.35 -9.90
N ASN A 339 10.22 25.63 -9.54
CA ASN A 339 10.85 25.23 -8.27
C ASN A 339 10.44 26.09 -7.06
N LYS A 340 9.86 27.28 -7.30
CA LYS A 340 9.33 28.17 -6.26
C LYS A 340 7.87 27.88 -5.94
N ILE A 341 7.26 26.93 -6.65
CA ILE A 341 5.85 26.60 -6.54
C ILE A 341 5.69 25.35 -5.68
N LYS A 342 4.92 25.45 -4.59
CA LYS A 342 4.54 24.31 -3.74
C LYS A 342 3.11 23.89 -4.06
N LEU A 343 2.92 22.58 -4.21
CA LEU A 343 1.60 21.98 -4.37
C LEU A 343 0.86 22.04 -3.03
N LYS A 344 -0.34 22.58 -3.05
CA LYS A 344 -1.33 22.48 -1.98
C LYS A 344 -2.56 21.77 -2.51
N TYR A 345 -3.23 21.09 -1.60
CA TYR A 345 -4.42 20.32 -1.93
C TYR A 345 -5.50 20.55 -0.89
N GLU A 346 -6.74 20.47 -1.33
CA GLU A 346 -7.94 20.55 -0.51
C GLU A 346 -8.87 19.40 -0.91
N ILE A 347 -9.35 18.66 0.08
CA ILE A 347 -10.25 17.53 -0.16
C ILE A 347 -11.64 18.10 -0.42
N THR A 348 -12.28 17.66 -1.51
CA THR A 348 -13.64 18.10 -1.84
C THR A 348 -14.68 17.07 -1.39
N LYS A 349 -15.95 17.33 -1.70
CA LYS A 349 -17.07 16.41 -1.45
C LYS A 349 -17.50 15.64 -2.70
N TYR A 350 -16.88 15.89 -3.86
CA TYR A 350 -17.30 15.37 -5.15
C TYR A 350 -16.69 13.99 -5.41
N PHE A 351 -17.49 13.03 -5.87
CA PHE A 351 -17.02 11.68 -6.22
C PHE A 351 -17.06 11.39 -7.72
N ASN A 352 -17.86 12.13 -8.47
CA ASN A 352 -17.94 12.02 -9.94
C ASN A 352 -17.34 13.25 -10.61
N GLU A 353 -16.86 13.08 -11.84
CA GLU A 353 -16.35 14.19 -12.66
C GLU A 353 -17.48 15.19 -12.98
N ASP A 354 -18.70 14.69 -13.18
CA ASP A 354 -19.87 15.48 -13.60
C ASP A 354 -20.40 16.41 -12.51
N ASP A 355 -20.12 16.12 -11.23
CA ASP A 355 -20.56 16.94 -10.10
C ASP A 355 -19.71 18.22 -9.95
N ILE A 356 -18.57 18.30 -10.65
CA ILE A 356 -17.60 19.39 -10.52
C ILE A 356 -17.87 20.47 -11.58
N ASN A 357 -18.60 21.50 -11.18
CA ASN A 357 -18.90 22.64 -12.06
C ASN A 357 -17.77 23.68 -12.16
N ASP A 358 -16.82 23.66 -11.21
CA ASP A 358 -15.70 24.60 -11.15
C ASP A 358 -14.61 24.28 -12.18
N LYS A 359 -14.60 25.01 -13.30
CA LYS A 359 -13.59 24.84 -14.37
C LYS A 359 -12.30 25.64 -14.16
N ASP A 360 -12.21 26.41 -13.09
CA ASP A 360 -11.06 27.29 -12.85
C ASP A 360 -9.89 26.54 -12.20
N HIS A 361 -10.18 25.50 -11.43
CA HIS A 361 -9.19 24.77 -10.65
C HIS A 361 -8.93 23.38 -11.24
N TYR A 362 -7.78 22.80 -10.87
CA TYR A 362 -7.46 21.43 -11.21
C TYR A 362 -8.01 20.49 -10.15
N TYR A 363 -8.69 19.44 -10.61
CA TYR A 363 -9.24 18.40 -9.76
C TYR A 363 -8.63 17.07 -10.14
N ILE A 364 -8.23 16.31 -9.12
CA ILE A 364 -7.62 15.00 -9.31
C ILE A 364 -8.39 13.96 -8.51
N GLY A 365 -8.83 12.89 -9.18
CA GLY A 365 -9.56 11.78 -8.57
C GLY A 365 -9.03 10.41 -8.98
N GLY A 366 -9.80 9.37 -8.67
CA GLY A 366 -9.41 7.97 -8.85
C GLY A 366 -8.59 7.39 -7.69
N PHE A 367 -8.61 8.05 -6.53
CA PHE A 367 -7.98 7.56 -5.32
C PHE A 367 -8.90 6.58 -4.58
N PHE A 368 -8.29 5.57 -3.98
CA PHE A 368 -8.98 4.64 -3.10
C PHE A 368 -8.26 4.62 -1.75
N LEU A 369 -9.03 4.69 -0.68
CA LEU A 369 -8.55 4.46 0.67
C LEU A 369 -8.65 2.98 0.99
N GLU A 370 -7.64 2.47 1.67
CA GLU A 370 -7.60 1.08 2.11
C GLU A 370 -7.77 0.97 3.63
N GLY A 371 -8.70 0.15 4.08
CA GLY A 371 -9.01 -0.08 5.51
C GLY A 371 -9.70 1.10 6.20
N ALA A 372 -10.08 2.13 5.44
CA ALA A 372 -10.76 3.30 5.93
C ALA A 372 -11.77 3.81 4.90
N THR A 373 -12.72 4.62 5.36
CA THR A 373 -13.76 5.31 4.59
C THR A 373 -13.70 6.80 4.86
N PHE A 374 -13.93 7.60 3.82
CA PHE A 374 -14.01 9.04 3.98
C PHE A 374 -15.43 9.46 4.34
N ASP A 375 -15.61 10.05 5.52
CA ASP A 375 -16.90 10.60 5.94
C ASP A 375 -17.05 12.04 5.44
N ILE A 376 -17.96 12.23 4.49
CA ILE A 376 -18.24 13.50 3.82
C ILE A 376 -18.80 14.54 4.80
N THR A 377 -19.58 14.10 5.80
CA THR A 377 -20.27 15.00 6.73
C THR A 377 -19.30 15.70 7.65
N ASN A 378 -18.36 14.95 8.20
CA ASN A 378 -17.38 15.43 9.17
C ASN A 378 -16.02 15.78 8.54
N MET A 379 -15.80 15.45 7.25
CA MET A 379 -14.49 15.55 6.57
C MET A 379 -13.38 14.80 7.32
N ILE A 380 -13.72 13.64 7.89
CA ILE A 380 -12.83 12.79 8.70
C ILE A 380 -12.74 11.40 8.09
N ILE A 381 -11.60 10.76 8.27
CA ILE A 381 -11.40 9.36 7.90
C ILE A 381 -11.91 8.49 9.04
N LYS A 382 -12.89 7.64 8.75
CA LYS A 382 -13.43 6.63 9.67
C LYS A 382 -12.94 5.25 9.26
N GLN A 383 -12.86 4.34 10.22
CA GLN A 383 -12.58 2.94 9.91
C GLN A 383 -13.68 2.39 8.99
N SER A 384 -13.30 1.65 7.94
CA SER A 384 -14.27 1.06 7.02
C SER A 384 -15.13 -0.01 7.70
N THR A 385 -16.27 -0.33 7.08
CA THR A 385 -17.07 -1.50 7.48
C THR A 385 -16.24 -2.78 7.28
N SER A 386 -16.50 -3.80 8.10
CA SER A 386 -15.72 -5.05 8.14
C SER A 386 -15.60 -5.81 6.81
N ILE A 387 -16.43 -5.45 5.82
CA ILE A 387 -16.50 -6.10 4.51
C ILE A 387 -15.74 -5.32 3.43
N GLN A 388 -15.71 -3.99 3.49
CA GLN A 388 -15.15 -3.15 2.43
C GLN A 388 -13.74 -2.71 2.77
N LEU A 389 -12.74 -3.40 2.19
CA LEU A 389 -11.34 -3.04 2.39
C LEU A 389 -10.92 -1.83 1.53
N TYR A 390 -11.54 -1.60 0.38
CA TYR A 390 -11.29 -0.43 -0.45
C TYR A 390 -12.51 0.48 -0.49
N SER A 391 -12.32 1.77 -0.27
CA SER A 391 -13.37 2.78 -0.44
C SER A 391 -12.89 3.89 -1.36
N PRO A 392 -13.77 4.46 -2.21
CA PRO A 392 -13.39 5.59 -3.06
C PRO A 392 -13.13 6.82 -2.18
N MET A 393 -12.19 7.65 -2.61
CA MET A 393 -11.94 8.97 -2.03
C MET A 393 -12.53 10.05 -2.95
N PRO A 394 -13.06 11.15 -2.40
CA PRO A 394 -13.51 12.27 -3.23
C PRO A 394 -12.35 12.89 -4.01
N TYR A 395 -12.70 13.64 -5.06
CA TYR A 395 -11.77 14.42 -5.84
C TYR A 395 -11.03 15.43 -4.96
N ILE A 396 -9.76 15.62 -5.26
CA ILE A 396 -8.86 16.53 -4.56
C ILE A 396 -8.66 17.74 -5.45
N LYS A 397 -8.99 18.92 -4.91
CA LYS A 397 -8.71 20.20 -5.54
C LYS A 397 -7.22 20.52 -5.35
N ILE A 398 -6.54 20.85 -6.45
CA ILE A 398 -5.12 21.20 -6.44
C ILE A 398 -4.95 22.67 -6.77
N TYR A 399 -4.16 23.34 -5.94
CA TYR A 399 -3.72 24.71 -6.18
C TYR A 399 -2.26 24.86 -5.81
N PHE A 400 -1.62 25.86 -6.39
CA PHE A 400 -0.20 26.09 -6.27
C PHE A 400 0.04 27.43 -5.58
N LEU A 401 0.91 27.44 -4.57
CA LEU A 401 1.33 28.68 -3.92
C LEU A 401 2.79 28.99 -4.22
N THR A 402 3.07 30.27 -4.38
CA THR A 402 4.43 30.81 -4.45
C THR A 402 5.02 30.86 -3.03
N LYS A 403 6.33 30.56 -2.91
CA LYS A 403 7.05 30.56 -1.62
C LYS A 403 6.97 31.87 -0.83
N ASN A 404 6.54 32.98 -1.44
CA ASN A 404 6.52 34.31 -0.82
C ASN A 404 5.24 34.62 -0.02
N ILE A 405 4.18 33.82 -0.14
CA ILE A 405 2.95 34.05 0.62
C ILE A 405 3.03 33.28 1.94
N SER A 406 3.57 33.99 2.94
CA SER A 406 3.40 33.85 4.38
C SER A 406 3.56 32.45 5.01
N HIS A 407 4.43 32.40 6.02
CA HIS A 407 4.40 31.47 7.13
C HIS A 407 3.05 31.52 7.90
N GLN A 408 1.94 31.17 7.28
CA GLN A 408 0.86 30.57 8.05
C GLN A 408 1.36 29.18 8.42
N LYS A 409 1.88 29.07 9.64
CA LYS A 409 2.08 27.81 10.35
C LYS A 409 0.73 27.09 10.39
N TYR A 410 0.39 26.39 9.32
CA TYR A 410 -0.67 25.39 9.37
C TYR A 410 -0.20 24.35 10.38
N THR A 411 -0.85 24.33 11.53
CA THR A 411 -0.68 23.28 12.51
C THR A 411 -1.17 21.98 11.89
N ARG A 412 -0.26 21.23 11.25
CA ARG A 412 -0.43 19.82 10.84
C ARG A 412 -0.63 18.88 12.05
N ARG A 413 -1.15 19.38 13.17
CA ARG A 413 -1.29 18.61 14.41
C ARG A 413 -2.43 17.60 14.31
N ASN A 414 -3.42 17.83 13.44
CA ASN A 414 -4.58 16.96 13.25
C ASN A 414 -4.68 16.36 11.83
N SER A 415 -3.67 16.54 10.98
CA SER A 415 -3.64 15.97 9.62
C SER A 415 -2.70 14.77 9.59
N TYR A 416 -3.21 13.61 9.20
CA TYR A 416 -2.37 12.44 8.93
C TYR A 416 -1.83 12.52 7.50
N ASP A 417 -0.51 12.43 7.33
CA ASP A 417 0.11 12.33 6.01
C ASP A 417 -0.15 10.91 5.47
N ILE A 418 -1.16 10.77 4.62
CA ILE A 418 -1.50 9.50 3.96
C ILE A 418 -0.45 9.26 2.86
N PRO A 419 0.26 8.13 2.89
CA PRO A 419 1.28 7.79 1.90
C PRO A 419 0.69 7.51 0.50
#